data_AF-A0A967TGW8-F1
#
_entry.id   AF-A0A967TGW8-F1
#
_cell.length_a   1.000
_cell.length_b   1.000
_cell.length_c   1.000
_cell.angle_alpha   90.00
_cell.angle_beta   90.00
_cell.angle_gamma   90.00
#
_symmetry.space_group_name_H-M   'P 1'
#
loop_
_entity.id
_entity.type
_entity.pdbx_description
1 polymer ?
#
loop_
_entity_poly.entity_id
_entity_poly.type
_entity_poly.pdbx_seq_one_letter_code
_entity_poly.pdbx_strand_id
1 'polypeptide(L)'
;MFDRICIPPKYPEQTYFDLGLLAESLIFYREVIIIVRYASLKGLLSQCNNEVLVRLLQKGRLKVKYLNNLFGAISQYENTPLAQYDIGFISARKHKLFNASQKIFQDITGKKGKGRRLGNRFANLVEEISYAPNIASQIREELFEGKYISDYITNRIIKKNKHIDPSISKNIVFKFGNLVNKGYSVETNIDLDYISKLIKDDNLKNPSTILSNYGTTIADLSLWSQYDTEVAIDDNHSDVLKSRFNLIYEKRESSKENLSKFQDFIFEDSKAIRESINCGKHKFEDIEPILDKSEKFSNWLQCKDPDKDLLKEYFREVTADSWIDKLPSKFTRWAIFTGLGLGIDILGGGGIGTLSGISISALDSFLIDKILKGWKPNHFIEKELRKFVS
;
A
#
# COMPACT_ATOMS: atom_id res chain seq x y z
N MET A 1 -11.42 -14.84 -9.44
CA MET A 1 -11.15 -14.42 -8.04
C MET A 1 -9.68 -14.05 -7.97
N PHE A 2 -9.33 -12.96 -7.30
CA PHE A 2 -7.92 -12.57 -7.20
C PHE A 2 -7.20 -13.49 -6.21
N ASP A 3 -5.91 -13.74 -6.45
CA ASP A 3 -5.17 -14.72 -5.65
C ASP A 3 -4.86 -14.20 -4.25
N ARG A 4 -4.07 -13.11 -4.16
CA ARG A 4 -3.56 -12.63 -2.88
C ARG A 4 -3.50 -11.11 -2.83
N ILE A 5 -3.99 -10.53 -1.73
CA ILE A 5 -3.86 -9.10 -1.44
C ILE A 5 -3.17 -8.86 -0.11
N CYS A 6 -2.36 -7.81 -0.05
CA CYS A 6 -1.81 -7.25 1.16
C CYS A 6 -2.54 -5.95 1.53
N ILE A 7 -3.06 -5.87 2.75
CA ILE A 7 -3.53 -4.63 3.36
C ILE A 7 -2.38 -4.05 4.20
N PRO A 8 -1.74 -2.97 3.74
CA PRO A 8 -0.64 -2.35 4.45
C PRO A 8 -1.13 -1.60 5.70
N PRO A 9 -0.20 -1.25 6.60
CA PRO A 9 -0.52 -0.38 7.72
C PRO A 9 -0.90 1.01 7.20
N LYS A 10 -1.99 1.58 7.72
CA LYS A 10 -2.39 2.96 7.36
C LYS A 10 -1.49 4.00 8.03
N TYR A 11 -1.30 5.13 7.36
CA TYR A 11 -0.53 6.28 7.85
C TYR A 11 -1.40 7.56 7.81
N PRO A 12 -1.44 8.37 8.89
CA PRO A 12 -0.90 8.07 10.22
C PRO A 12 -1.58 6.85 10.85
N GLU A 13 -0.87 6.15 11.73
CA GLU A 13 -1.43 4.99 12.43
C GLU A 13 -2.64 5.39 13.26
N GLN A 14 -3.78 4.74 13.00
CA GLN A 14 -4.99 4.92 13.79
C GLN A 14 -5.20 3.70 14.69
N THR A 15 -5.82 3.93 15.85
CA THR A 15 -6.29 2.84 16.70
C THR A 15 -7.58 2.22 16.17
N TYR A 16 -8.17 2.79 15.13
CA TYR A 16 -9.29 2.19 14.41
C TYR A 16 -8.76 1.33 13.25
N PHE A 17 -9.14 0.06 13.19
CA PHE A 17 -8.82 -0.82 12.08
C PHE A 17 -10.03 -0.95 11.14
N ASP A 18 -9.78 -0.92 9.84
CA ASP A 18 -10.85 -0.96 8.84
C ASP A 18 -11.33 -2.40 8.60
N LEU A 19 -12.21 -2.88 9.48
CA LEU A 19 -12.77 -4.23 9.36
C LEU A 19 -13.59 -4.41 8.09
N GLY A 20 -14.21 -3.35 7.59
CA GLY A 20 -14.93 -3.35 6.33
C GLY A 20 -14.03 -3.61 5.11
N LEU A 21 -12.86 -2.99 5.04
CA LEU A 21 -11.86 -3.27 4.00
C LEU A 21 -11.34 -4.71 4.09
N LEU A 22 -11.10 -5.20 5.31
CA LEU A 22 -10.69 -6.59 5.53
C LEU A 22 -11.77 -7.56 5.05
N ALA A 23 -13.03 -7.28 5.35
CA ALA A 23 -14.17 -8.09 4.91
C ALA A 23 -14.28 -8.15 3.38
N GLU A 24 -14.19 -7.00 2.70
CA GLU A 24 -14.20 -6.96 1.23
C GLU A 24 -13.03 -7.73 0.64
N SER A 25 -11.84 -7.57 1.22
CA SER A 25 -10.64 -8.29 0.79
C SER A 25 -10.80 -9.80 0.94
N LEU A 26 -11.37 -10.28 2.04
CA LEU A 26 -11.61 -11.72 2.27
C LEU A 26 -12.66 -12.32 1.31
N ILE A 27 -13.56 -11.49 0.78
CA ILE A 27 -14.56 -11.92 -0.20
C ILE A 27 -13.96 -11.97 -1.61
N PHE A 28 -13.12 -11.00 -1.99
CA PHE A 28 -12.57 -10.91 -3.36
C PHE A 28 -11.27 -11.70 -3.57
N TYR A 29 -10.52 -12.00 -2.50
CA TYR A 29 -9.20 -12.62 -2.57
C TYR A 29 -9.14 -13.95 -1.81
N ARG A 30 -8.32 -14.88 -2.29
CA ARG A 30 -8.21 -16.22 -1.70
C ARG A 30 -7.43 -16.19 -0.40
N GLU A 31 -6.40 -15.35 -0.38
CA GLU A 31 -5.57 -15.09 0.79
C GLU A 31 -5.43 -13.58 0.98
N VAL A 32 -5.67 -13.14 2.22
CA VAL A 32 -5.48 -11.75 2.64
C VAL A 32 -4.33 -11.71 3.62
N ILE A 33 -3.31 -10.93 3.31
CA ILE A 33 -2.23 -10.60 4.22
C ILE A 33 -2.53 -9.23 4.82
N ILE A 34 -2.54 -9.09 6.14
CA ILE A 34 -2.59 -7.79 6.78
C ILE A 34 -1.25 -7.50 7.43
N ILE A 35 -0.69 -6.34 7.13
CA ILE A 35 0.51 -5.84 7.80
C ILE A 35 0.07 -4.85 8.85
N VAL A 36 0.33 -5.19 10.11
CA VAL A 36 -0.07 -4.40 11.27
C VAL A 36 1.14 -3.95 12.07
N ARG A 37 0.96 -2.83 12.77
CA ARG A 37 1.89 -2.31 13.78
C ARG A 37 1.14 -2.19 15.10
N TYR A 38 1.78 -1.63 16.12
CA TYR A 38 1.20 -1.58 17.46
C TYR A 38 -0.21 -0.97 17.49
N ALA A 39 -0.45 0.18 16.87
CA ALA A 39 -1.76 0.83 16.97
C ALA A 39 -2.83 0.11 16.12
N SER A 40 -2.49 -0.30 14.90
CA SER A 40 -3.42 -1.02 14.02
C SER A 40 -3.72 -2.43 14.52
N LEU A 41 -2.75 -3.12 15.15
CA LEU A 41 -2.97 -4.38 15.84
C LEU A 41 -3.92 -4.19 17.03
N LYS A 42 -3.74 -3.13 17.82
CA LYS A 42 -4.66 -2.79 18.91
C LYS A 42 -6.07 -2.57 18.37
N GLY A 43 -6.22 -1.84 17.27
CA GLY A 43 -7.49 -1.65 16.58
C GLY A 43 -8.13 -2.97 16.19
N LEU A 44 -7.42 -3.80 15.41
CA LEU A 44 -7.89 -5.10 14.96
C LEU A 44 -8.39 -5.98 16.11
N LEU A 45 -7.57 -6.16 17.16
CA LEU A 45 -7.90 -7.02 18.29
C LEU A 45 -9.03 -6.47 19.17
N SER A 46 -9.20 -5.15 19.20
CA SER A 46 -10.27 -4.52 19.99
C SER A 46 -11.62 -4.55 19.29
N GLN A 47 -11.64 -4.63 17.95
CA GLN A 47 -12.87 -4.54 17.15
C GLN A 47 -13.34 -5.90 16.62
N CYS A 48 -12.43 -6.81 16.31
CA CYS A 48 -12.76 -8.12 15.77
C CYS A 48 -13.02 -9.13 16.89
N ASN A 49 -14.00 -10.02 16.73
CA ASN A 49 -14.09 -11.19 17.59
C ASN A 49 -12.83 -12.06 17.43
N ASN A 50 -12.13 -12.27 18.54
CA ASN A 50 -10.87 -13.01 18.58
C ASN A 50 -11.00 -14.46 18.10
N GLU A 51 -12.16 -15.11 18.29
CA GLU A 51 -12.37 -16.49 17.82
C GLU A 51 -12.48 -16.56 16.30
N VAL A 52 -13.17 -15.59 15.68
CA VAL A 52 -13.27 -15.46 14.22
C VAL A 52 -11.90 -15.17 13.63
N LEU A 53 -11.15 -14.24 14.23
CA LEU A 53 -9.80 -13.91 13.79
C LEU A 53 -8.87 -15.14 13.83
N VAL A 54 -8.90 -15.92 14.92
CA VAL A 54 -8.11 -17.15 15.04
C VAL A 54 -8.54 -18.20 14.02
N ARG A 55 -9.84 -18.38 13.77
CA ARG A 55 -10.32 -19.29 12.70
C ARG A 55 -9.81 -18.88 11.33
N LEU A 56 -9.88 -17.59 10.98
CA LEU A 56 -9.40 -17.08 9.69
C LEU A 56 -7.90 -17.31 9.52
N LEU A 57 -7.12 -17.12 10.60
CA LEU A 57 -5.68 -17.41 10.63
C LEU A 57 -5.40 -18.91 10.44
N GLN A 58 -6.13 -19.77 11.14
CA GLN A 58 -5.95 -21.22 11.07
C GLN A 58 -6.38 -21.81 9.72
N LYS A 59 -7.44 -21.27 9.09
CA LYS A 59 -7.87 -21.63 7.73
C LYS A 59 -6.91 -21.11 6.64
N GLY A 60 -5.91 -20.29 6.98
CA GLY A 60 -4.96 -19.72 6.03
C GLY A 60 -5.53 -18.62 5.13
N ARG A 61 -6.81 -18.23 5.31
CA ARG A 61 -7.43 -17.14 4.55
C ARG A 61 -6.91 -15.77 4.94
N LEU A 62 -6.54 -15.62 6.21
CA LEU A 62 -5.93 -14.42 6.75
C LEU A 62 -4.53 -14.75 7.24
N LYS A 63 -3.55 -13.93 6.87
CA LYS A 63 -2.22 -13.93 7.49
C LYS A 63 -2.01 -12.57 8.13
N VAL A 64 -1.62 -12.55 9.39
CA VAL A 64 -1.18 -11.32 10.06
C VAL A 64 0.34 -11.28 10.06
N LYS A 65 0.90 -10.17 9.57
CA LYS A 65 2.32 -9.85 9.65
C LYS A 65 2.48 -8.64 10.57
N TYR A 66 3.37 -8.73 11.55
CA TYR A 66 3.63 -7.66 12.50
C TYR A 66 4.93 -6.93 12.15
N LEU A 67 4.82 -5.66 11.75
CA LEU A 67 5.96 -4.84 11.37
C LEU A 67 6.49 -4.06 12.57
N ASN A 68 7.76 -4.32 12.92
CA ASN A 68 8.36 -3.80 14.15
C ASN A 68 8.86 -2.36 14.11
N ASN A 69 9.03 -1.82 12.90
CA ASN A 69 9.59 -0.52 12.66
C ASN A 69 8.71 0.27 11.71
N LEU A 70 8.71 1.58 11.91
CA LEU A 70 8.15 2.56 11.00
C LEU A 70 9.29 3.10 10.13
N PHE A 71 9.04 3.29 8.85
CA PHE A 71 9.89 4.13 8.02
C PHE A 71 9.36 5.57 8.09
N GLY A 72 10.24 6.56 8.18
CA GLY A 72 9.81 7.95 8.20
C GLY A 72 10.93 8.93 7.96
N ALA A 73 10.55 10.19 7.80
CA ALA A 73 11.49 11.31 7.78
C ALA A 73 11.75 11.83 9.19
N ILE A 74 13.01 12.20 9.45
CA ILE A 74 13.44 12.92 10.65
C ILE A 74 13.88 14.30 10.19
N SER A 75 13.39 15.34 10.86
CA SER A 75 13.74 16.72 10.55
C SER A 75 14.22 17.48 11.79
N GLN A 76 15.09 18.46 11.54
CA GLN A 76 15.57 19.41 12.54
C GLN A 76 15.57 20.82 11.95
N TYR A 77 15.28 21.84 12.77
CA TYR A 77 15.29 23.25 12.37
C TYR A 77 14.42 23.56 11.13
N GLU A 78 13.27 22.89 11.00
CA GLU A 78 12.32 23.14 9.91
C GLU A 78 11.97 24.63 9.81
N ASN A 79 11.74 25.10 8.58
CA ASN A 79 11.43 26.49 8.25
C ASN A 79 12.58 27.49 8.52
N THR A 80 13.82 26.99 8.60
CA THR A 80 15.02 27.82 8.69
C THR A 80 16.02 27.45 7.57
N PRO A 81 16.98 28.32 7.23
CA PRO A 81 18.07 27.98 6.30
C PRO A 81 18.97 26.82 6.78
N LEU A 82 18.88 26.46 8.07
CA LEU A 82 19.62 25.36 8.68
C LEU A 82 18.80 24.07 8.74
N ALA A 83 17.65 24.01 8.07
CA ALA A 83 16.79 22.84 8.06
C ALA A 83 17.54 21.59 7.58
N GLN A 84 17.38 20.50 8.33
CA GLN A 84 18.05 19.24 8.10
C GLN A 84 17.02 18.13 8.02
N TYR A 85 17.21 17.21 7.08
CA TYR A 85 16.31 16.11 6.83
C TYR A 85 17.11 14.81 6.70
N ASP A 86 16.58 13.72 7.22
CA ASP A 86 17.04 12.37 6.91
C ASP A 86 15.84 11.43 6.91
N ILE A 87 16.06 10.19 6.48
CA ILE A 87 15.08 9.12 6.46
C ILE A 87 15.62 7.89 7.19
N GLY A 88 14.73 7.13 7.81
CA GLY A 88 15.15 5.90 8.44
C GLY A 88 14.06 5.18 9.20
N PHE A 89 14.50 4.21 9.98
CA PHE A 89 13.63 3.36 10.77
C PHE A 89 13.47 3.88 12.20
N ILE A 90 12.23 3.98 12.63
CA ILE A 90 11.85 4.29 14.00
C ILE A 90 11.30 3.02 14.62
N SER A 91 11.84 2.61 15.78
CA SER A 91 11.38 1.42 16.50
C SER A 91 11.37 1.65 18.01
N ALA A 92 10.54 0.89 18.73
CA ALA A 92 10.47 0.94 20.18
C ALA A 92 10.39 -0.48 20.76
N ARG A 93 11.24 -0.80 21.75
CA ARG A 93 11.31 -2.15 22.36
C ARG A 93 9.96 -2.63 22.93
N LYS A 94 9.16 -1.71 23.47
CA LYS A 94 7.81 -1.98 23.99
C LYS A 94 6.81 -2.39 22.92
N HIS A 95 7.09 -2.09 21.64
CA HIS A 95 6.24 -2.43 20.51
C HIS A 95 6.71 -3.70 19.78
N LYS A 96 7.57 -4.55 20.36
CA LYS A 96 7.81 -5.89 19.80
C LYS A 96 6.57 -6.78 19.91
N LEU A 97 6.36 -7.69 18.95
CA LEU A 97 5.12 -8.47 18.81
C LEU A 97 4.63 -9.11 20.11
N PHE A 98 5.48 -9.86 20.82
CA PHE A 98 5.09 -10.54 22.06
C PHE A 98 4.70 -9.57 23.16
N ASN A 99 5.44 -8.48 23.33
CA ASN A 99 5.15 -7.46 24.34
C ASN A 99 3.85 -6.71 23.99
N ALA A 100 3.70 -6.34 22.72
CA ALA A 100 2.53 -5.67 22.18
C ALA A 100 1.26 -6.52 22.36
N SER A 101 1.30 -7.78 21.90
CA SER A 101 0.16 -8.70 21.96
C SER A 101 -0.28 -8.95 23.40
N GLN A 102 0.66 -9.27 24.30
CA GLN A 102 0.33 -9.47 25.71
C GLN A 102 -0.30 -8.22 26.32
N LYS A 103 0.24 -7.03 26.05
CA LYS A 103 -0.29 -5.78 26.58
C LYS A 103 -1.70 -5.48 26.06
N ILE A 104 -1.91 -5.60 24.75
CA ILE A 104 -3.22 -5.35 24.12
C ILE A 104 -4.28 -6.30 24.67
N PHE A 105 -4.00 -7.61 24.76
CA PHE A 105 -4.96 -8.57 25.31
C PHE A 105 -5.21 -8.38 26.82
N GLN A 106 -4.22 -7.91 27.57
CA GLN A 106 -4.44 -7.53 28.98
C GLN A 106 -5.39 -6.34 29.08
N ASP A 107 -5.23 -5.32 28.23
CA ASP A 107 -6.09 -4.15 28.19
C ASP A 107 -7.53 -4.52 27.78
N ILE A 108 -7.71 -5.42 26.80
CA ILE A 108 -9.03 -5.90 26.35
C ILE A 108 -9.73 -6.75 27.42
N THR A 109 -8.99 -7.65 28.09
CA THR A 109 -9.60 -8.61 29.03
C THR A 109 -9.71 -8.10 30.46
N GLY A 110 -9.00 -7.03 30.82
CA GLY A 110 -8.83 -6.54 32.19
C GLY A 110 -8.10 -7.52 33.13
N LYS A 111 -7.57 -8.65 32.62
CA LYS A 111 -7.00 -9.72 33.44
C LYS A 111 -5.61 -10.10 32.97
N LYS A 112 -4.59 -9.84 33.81
CA LYS A 112 -3.17 -10.08 33.49
C LYS A 112 -2.88 -11.51 33.00
N GLY A 113 -3.37 -12.53 33.73
CA GLY A 113 -3.15 -13.94 33.40
C GLY A 113 -3.82 -14.39 32.10
N LYS A 114 -5.11 -14.02 31.90
CA LYS A 114 -5.86 -14.36 30.68
C LYS A 114 -5.27 -13.64 29.47
N GLY A 115 -4.99 -12.34 29.59
CA GLY A 115 -4.39 -11.54 28.54
C GLY A 115 -3.02 -12.06 28.09
N ARG A 116 -2.15 -12.46 29.03
CA ARG A 116 -0.86 -13.08 28.70
C ARG A 116 -1.01 -14.37 27.89
N ARG A 117 -1.91 -15.28 28.29
CA ARG A 117 -2.14 -16.55 27.56
C ARG A 117 -2.67 -16.32 26.15
N LEU A 118 -3.66 -15.44 25.99
CA LEU A 118 -4.22 -15.11 24.69
C LEU A 118 -3.19 -14.40 23.80
N GLY A 119 -2.45 -13.43 24.35
CA GLY A 119 -1.39 -12.73 23.62
C GLY A 119 -0.29 -13.65 23.11
N ASN A 120 0.14 -14.63 23.91
CA ASN A 120 1.11 -15.63 23.45
C ASN A 120 0.55 -16.54 22.35
N ARG A 121 -0.68 -17.01 22.51
CA ARG A 121 -1.34 -17.84 21.50
C ARG A 121 -1.46 -17.09 20.17
N PHE A 122 -1.87 -15.82 20.22
CA PHE A 122 -1.97 -14.97 19.04
C PHE A 122 -0.60 -14.72 18.41
N ALA A 123 0.40 -14.31 19.21
CA ALA A 123 1.75 -14.03 18.70
C ALA A 123 2.38 -15.24 17.98
N ASN A 124 2.06 -16.47 18.38
CA ASN A 124 2.53 -17.68 17.69
C ASN A 124 1.87 -17.92 16.32
N LEU A 125 0.75 -17.24 16.01
CA LEU A 125 0.05 -17.31 14.72
C LEU A 125 0.41 -16.12 13.81
N VAL A 126 1.22 -15.18 14.30
CA VAL A 126 1.58 -13.94 13.60
C VAL A 126 3.06 -13.97 13.29
N GLU A 127 3.41 -13.63 12.05
CA GLU A 127 4.81 -13.53 11.66
C GLU A 127 5.33 -12.13 11.91
N GLU A 128 6.42 -12.03 12.67
CA GLU A 128 7.12 -10.78 12.90
C GLU A 128 8.04 -10.48 11.72
N ILE A 129 7.91 -9.29 11.13
CA ILE A 129 8.60 -8.89 9.90
C ILE A 129 9.33 -7.56 10.08
N SER A 130 10.27 -7.29 9.18
CA SER A 130 11.02 -6.05 9.10
C SER A 130 11.29 -5.67 7.66
N TYR A 131 11.43 -4.37 7.41
CA TYR A 131 11.97 -3.89 6.15
C TYR A 131 13.37 -4.44 5.86
N ALA A 132 13.74 -4.49 4.57
CA ALA A 132 15.07 -4.88 4.16
C ALA A 132 16.15 -3.95 4.78
N PRO A 133 17.28 -4.48 5.30
CA PRO A 133 18.26 -3.66 6.02
C PRO A 133 18.84 -2.49 5.23
N ASN A 134 18.95 -2.65 3.90
CA ASN A 134 19.55 -1.68 2.98
C ASN A 134 18.52 -0.76 2.31
N ILE A 135 17.21 -0.92 2.55
CA ILE A 135 16.20 -0.10 1.87
C ILE A 135 16.37 1.39 2.17
N ALA A 136 16.77 1.74 3.39
CA ALA A 136 16.95 3.14 3.79
C ALA A 136 18.14 3.79 3.09
N SER A 137 19.24 3.05 2.87
CA SER A 137 20.37 3.56 2.09
C SER A 137 20.01 3.67 0.61
N GLN A 138 19.31 2.68 0.05
CA GLN A 138 18.86 2.72 -1.35
C GLN A 138 17.89 3.87 -1.62
N ILE A 139 16.91 4.12 -0.74
CA ILE A 139 16.02 5.28 -0.87
C ILE A 139 16.82 6.57 -0.75
N ARG A 140 17.82 6.64 0.14
CA ARG A 140 18.66 7.83 0.31
C ARG A 140 19.47 8.13 -0.96
N GLU A 141 20.06 7.12 -1.59
CA GLU A 141 20.75 7.26 -2.88
C GLU A 141 19.82 7.83 -3.96
N GLU A 142 18.59 7.32 -4.06
CA GLU A 142 17.60 7.84 -5.00
C GLU A 142 17.15 9.27 -4.68
N LEU A 143 17.10 9.64 -3.39
CA LEU A 143 16.77 11.00 -2.97
C LEU A 143 17.88 12.01 -3.34
N PHE A 144 19.15 11.59 -3.45
CA PHE A 144 20.21 12.45 -4.00
C PHE A 144 20.06 12.66 -5.51
N GLU A 145 19.62 11.64 -6.25
CA GLU A 145 19.32 11.79 -7.67
C GLU A 145 18.05 12.64 -7.91
N GLY A 146 17.06 12.54 -7.02
CA GLY A 146 15.84 13.35 -7.04
C GLY A 146 14.83 13.02 -8.14
N LYS A 147 15.19 12.17 -9.11
CA LYS A 147 14.38 11.93 -10.31
C LYS A 147 12.97 11.39 -10.00
N TYR A 148 12.88 10.33 -9.20
CA TYR A 148 11.60 9.68 -8.88
C TYR A 148 10.68 10.56 -8.01
N ILE A 149 11.23 11.22 -7.00
CA ILE A 149 10.46 12.08 -6.10
C ILE A 149 10.02 13.37 -6.81
N SER A 150 10.83 13.91 -7.72
CA SER A 150 10.45 15.07 -8.55
C SER A 150 9.33 14.72 -9.53
N ASP A 151 9.38 13.54 -10.16
CA ASP A 151 8.30 13.04 -11.02
C ASP A 151 7.00 12.81 -10.25
N TYR A 152 7.10 12.25 -9.04
CA TYR A 152 5.95 12.13 -8.13
C TYR A 152 5.30 13.48 -7.82
N ILE A 153 6.08 14.48 -7.44
CA ILE A 153 5.57 15.83 -7.14
C ILE A 153 4.92 16.45 -8.37
N THR A 154 5.58 16.33 -9.53
CA THR A 154 5.12 16.78 -10.85
C THR A 154 3.75 16.20 -11.20
N ASN A 155 3.64 14.87 -11.19
CA ASN A 155 2.41 14.16 -11.53
C ASN A 155 1.28 14.51 -10.56
N ARG A 156 1.61 14.68 -9.28
CA ARG A 156 0.63 15.06 -8.25
C ARG A 156 0.06 16.46 -8.48
N ILE A 157 0.90 17.44 -8.80
CA ILE A 157 0.49 18.81 -9.12
C ILE A 157 -0.43 18.83 -10.35
N ILE A 158 -0.02 18.18 -11.45
CA ILE A 158 -0.80 18.11 -12.70
C ILE A 158 -2.16 17.44 -12.46
N LYS A 159 -2.18 16.31 -11.73
CA LYS A 159 -3.40 15.56 -11.42
C LYS A 159 -4.41 16.40 -10.63
N LYS A 160 -3.94 17.21 -9.68
CA LYS A 160 -4.80 18.02 -8.79
C LYS A 160 -5.20 19.35 -9.39
N ASN A 161 -4.42 19.90 -10.31
CA ASN A 161 -4.71 21.18 -10.95
C ASN A 161 -4.35 21.15 -12.44
N LYS A 162 -5.36 20.80 -13.26
CA LYS A 162 -5.24 20.66 -14.73
C LYS A 162 -4.95 21.97 -15.47
N HIS A 163 -5.04 23.11 -14.80
CA HIS A 163 -4.79 24.44 -15.38
C HIS A 163 -3.33 24.87 -15.22
N ILE A 164 -2.51 24.13 -14.48
CA ILE A 164 -1.07 24.40 -14.40
C ILE A 164 -0.44 23.97 -15.71
N ASP A 165 0.32 24.88 -16.32
CA ASP A 165 1.05 24.60 -17.56
C ASP A 165 1.98 23.38 -17.36
N PRO A 166 1.80 22.31 -18.15
CA PRO A 166 2.68 21.13 -18.13
C PRO A 166 4.16 21.44 -18.39
N SER A 167 4.49 22.63 -18.91
CA SER A 167 5.86 23.08 -19.10
C SER A 167 6.54 23.49 -17.78
N ILE A 168 5.78 24.05 -16.83
CA ILE A 168 6.25 24.43 -15.48
C ILE A 168 6.56 23.18 -14.66
N SER A 169 5.79 22.11 -14.87
CA SER A 169 5.89 20.87 -14.11
C SER A 169 7.06 19.97 -14.54
N LYS A 170 7.56 20.09 -15.78
CA LYS A 170 8.65 19.23 -16.30
C LYS A 170 10.04 19.46 -15.72
N ASN A 171 10.24 20.55 -14.96
CA ASN A 171 11.55 20.93 -14.41
C ASN A 171 11.56 20.99 -12.88
N ILE A 172 10.60 20.35 -12.20
CA ILE A 172 10.63 20.30 -10.73
C ILE A 172 11.90 19.58 -10.28
N VAL A 173 12.61 20.21 -9.35
CA VAL A 173 13.74 19.63 -8.65
C VAL A 173 13.31 19.45 -7.20
N PHE A 174 13.43 18.24 -6.69
CA PHE A 174 13.35 17.94 -5.27
C PHE A 174 14.35 16.82 -4.98
N LYS A 175 15.39 17.11 -4.20
CA LYS A 175 16.43 16.13 -3.87
C LYS A 175 17.13 16.47 -2.56
N PHE A 176 17.85 15.49 -2.02
CA PHE A 176 18.84 15.73 -0.98
C PHE A 176 20.03 16.51 -1.53
N GLY A 177 20.43 17.54 -0.78
CA GLY A 177 21.62 18.32 -1.02
C GLY A 177 22.75 17.95 -0.05
N ASN A 178 23.58 18.94 0.29
CA ASN A 178 24.73 18.72 1.15
C ASN A 178 24.36 18.24 2.56
N LEU A 179 25.28 17.48 3.16
CA LEU A 179 25.20 17.13 4.58
C LEU A 179 25.40 18.40 5.42
N VAL A 180 24.41 18.73 6.26
CA VAL A 180 24.43 19.80 7.24
C VAL A 180 24.38 19.17 8.63
N ASN A 181 25.50 19.19 9.36
CA ASN A 181 25.69 18.50 10.65
C ASN A 181 25.39 16.98 10.59
N LYS A 182 24.16 16.57 10.90
CA LYS A 182 23.73 15.16 11.02
C LYS A 182 22.61 14.78 10.04
N GLY A 183 22.15 15.71 9.21
CA GLY A 183 21.13 15.47 8.18
C GLY A 183 21.48 16.19 6.89
N TYR A 184 20.63 16.08 5.88
CA TYR A 184 20.82 16.66 4.56
C TYR A 184 19.95 17.90 4.40
N SER A 185 20.44 18.89 3.64
CA SER A 185 19.55 19.93 3.11
C SER A 185 18.62 19.34 2.05
N VAL A 186 17.51 20.02 1.77
CA VAL A 186 16.66 19.70 0.62
C VAL A 186 16.82 20.81 -0.42
N GLU A 187 17.22 20.41 -1.62
CA GLU A 187 17.29 21.28 -2.79
C GLU A 187 15.98 21.20 -3.55
N THR A 188 15.26 22.32 -3.63
CA THR A 188 13.99 22.42 -4.34
C THR A 188 13.87 23.76 -5.07
N ASN A 189 13.29 23.74 -6.27
CA ASN A 189 12.96 24.94 -7.04
C ASN A 189 11.48 25.33 -6.96
N ILE A 190 10.70 24.63 -6.13
CA ILE A 190 9.28 24.92 -5.90
C ILE A 190 9.04 25.49 -4.50
N ASP A 191 8.13 26.45 -4.42
CA ASP A 191 7.56 26.93 -3.16
C ASP A 191 6.46 25.96 -2.69
N LEU A 192 6.81 25.12 -1.72
CA LEU A 192 5.93 24.08 -1.17
C LEU A 192 4.71 24.64 -0.45
N ASP A 193 4.85 25.78 0.23
CA ASP A 193 3.73 26.40 0.95
C ASP A 193 2.71 26.97 -0.04
N TYR A 194 3.19 27.65 -1.09
CA TYR A 194 2.33 28.12 -2.17
C TYR A 194 1.63 26.96 -2.90
N ILE A 195 2.39 25.95 -3.34
CA ILE A 195 1.84 24.84 -4.12
C ILE A 195 0.84 24.03 -3.31
N SER A 196 1.16 23.66 -2.07
CA SER A 196 0.26 22.86 -1.22
C SER A 196 -1.08 23.56 -0.97
N LYS A 197 -1.08 24.89 -0.80
CA LYS A 197 -2.31 25.71 -0.70
C LYS A 197 -3.07 25.77 -2.02
N LEU A 198 -2.36 25.98 -3.14
CA LEU A 198 -2.94 26.08 -4.47
C LEU A 198 -3.72 24.81 -4.84
N ILE A 199 -3.15 23.63 -4.60
CA ILE A 199 -3.76 22.34 -4.97
C ILE A 199 -4.54 21.68 -3.81
N LYS A 200 -4.58 22.33 -2.64
CA LYS A 200 -5.21 21.85 -1.39
C LYS A 200 -4.74 20.44 -1.02
N ASP A 201 -3.43 20.27 -0.89
CA ASP A 201 -2.81 18.97 -0.65
C ASP A 201 -1.71 19.03 0.42
N ASP A 202 -2.09 18.62 1.63
CA ASP A 202 -1.18 18.61 2.79
C ASP A 202 0.03 17.67 2.60
N ASN A 203 -0.03 16.72 1.65
CA ASN A 203 1.08 15.81 1.38
C ASN A 203 2.29 16.52 0.75
N LEU A 204 2.10 17.72 0.21
CA LEU A 204 3.17 18.56 -0.34
C LEU A 204 3.51 19.76 0.55
N LYS A 205 3.01 19.80 1.79
CA LYS A 205 3.11 20.96 2.69
C LYS A 205 4.55 21.33 3.05
N ASN A 206 5.40 20.35 3.29
CA ASN A 206 6.80 20.55 3.68
C ASN A 206 7.67 19.36 3.27
N PRO A 207 9.01 19.51 3.25
CA PRO A 207 9.89 18.45 2.81
C PRO A 207 9.76 17.15 3.63
N SER A 208 9.61 17.24 4.95
CA SER A 208 9.46 16.07 5.82
C SER A 208 8.25 15.21 5.46
N THR A 209 7.12 15.85 5.14
CA THR A 209 5.90 15.16 4.75
C THR A 209 6.09 14.44 3.42
N ILE A 210 6.69 15.11 2.43
CA ILE A 210 6.99 14.53 1.11
C ILE A 210 7.96 13.34 1.26
N LEU A 211 9.07 13.54 1.97
CA LEU A 211 10.10 12.52 2.22
C LEU A 211 9.53 11.31 2.96
N SER A 212 8.71 11.55 3.98
CA SER A 212 8.08 10.49 4.75
C SER A 212 7.11 9.69 3.88
N ASN A 213 6.22 10.36 3.13
CA ASN A 213 5.23 9.70 2.27
C ASN A 213 5.90 8.89 1.15
N TYR A 214 6.84 9.52 0.44
CA TYR A 214 7.59 8.88 -0.64
C TYR A 214 8.38 7.69 -0.10
N GLY A 215 9.26 7.91 0.89
CA GLY A 215 10.14 6.87 1.39
C GLY A 215 9.40 5.71 2.06
N THR A 216 8.30 6.00 2.77
CA THR A 216 7.43 4.96 3.34
C THR A 216 6.82 4.10 2.25
N THR A 217 6.28 4.72 1.19
CA THR A 217 5.69 3.98 0.07
C THR A 217 6.72 3.09 -0.63
N ILE A 218 7.97 3.56 -0.80
CA ILE A 218 9.02 2.74 -1.42
C ILE A 218 9.49 1.61 -0.50
N ALA A 219 9.62 1.87 0.80
CA ALA A 219 9.97 0.84 1.77
C ALA A 219 8.89 -0.26 1.85
N ASP A 220 7.62 0.17 1.86
CA ASP A 220 6.47 -0.72 1.85
C ASP A 220 6.35 -1.49 0.52
N LEU A 221 6.61 -0.86 -0.63
CA LEU A 221 6.66 -1.54 -1.93
C LEU A 221 7.70 -2.67 -1.95
N SER A 222 8.89 -2.41 -1.42
CA SER A 222 9.94 -3.42 -1.29
C SER A 222 9.45 -4.60 -0.44
N LEU A 223 8.73 -4.34 0.65
CA LEU A 223 8.14 -5.37 1.50
C LEU A 223 7.02 -6.16 0.79
N TRP A 224 6.08 -5.48 0.14
CA TRP A 224 4.95 -6.13 -0.54
C TRP A 224 5.40 -7.04 -1.68
N SER A 225 6.39 -6.60 -2.44
CA SER A 225 6.97 -7.39 -3.54
C SER A 225 7.63 -8.70 -3.06
N GLN A 226 7.99 -8.82 -1.78
CA GLN A 226 8.51 -10.09 -1.24
C GLN A 226 7.43 -11.17 -1.16
N TYR A 227 6.15 -10.79 -1.03
CA TYR A 227 5.02 -11.70 -0.88
C TYR A 227 4.27 -11.96 -2.20
N ASP A 228 4.70 -11.33 -3.29
CA ASP A 228 4.08 -11.42 -4.62
C ASP A 228 2.56 -11.19 -4.57
N THR A 229 2.13 -10.17 -3.80
CA THR A 229 0.72 -9.80 -3.59
C THR A 229 0.32 -8.55 -4.36
N GLU A 230 -0.99 -8.44 -4.64
CA GLU A 230 -1.63 -7.14 -4.87
C GLU A 230 -1.67 -6.33 -3.57
N VAL A 231 -1.91 -5.01 -3.64
CA VAL A 231 -1.90 -4.16 -2.43
C VAL A 231 -3.13 -3.26 -2.34
N ALA A 232 -3.73 -3.14 -1.15
CA ALA A 232 -4.81 -2.19 -0.88
C ALA A 232 -4.22 -0.85 -0.44
N ILE A 233 -4.23 0.16 -1.31
CA ILE A 233 -3.56 1.44 -1.04
C ILE A 233 -4.48 2.63 -1.32
N ASP A 234 -4.15 3.77 -0.73
CA ASP A 234 -4.83 5.04 -1.02
C ASP A 234 -4.30 5.70 -2.31
N ASP A 235 -4.91 6.82 -2.69
CA ASP A 235 -4.51 7.60 -3.86
C ASP A 235 -3.06 8.13 -3.77
N ASN A 236 -2.53 8.36 -2.57
CA ASN A 236 -1.19 8.94 -2.39
C ASN A 236 -0.10 7.91 -2.70
N HIS A 237 -0.23 6.71 -2.13
CA HIS A 237 0.67 5.60 -2.42
C HIS A 237 0.57 5.23 -3.90
N SER A 238 -0.65 5.18 -4.46
CA SER A 238 -0.86 4.92 -5.89
C SER A 238 -0.10 5.90 -6.78
N ASP A 239 -0.10 7.20 -6.44
CA ASP A 239 0.63 8.21 -7.20
C ASP A 239 2.16 8.03 -7.15
N VAL A 240 2.72 7.63 -6.00
CA VAL A 240 4.16 7.30 -5.89
C VAL A 240 4.49 6.06 -6.72
N LEU A 241 3.71 4.99 -6.62
CA LEU A 241 3.93 3.76 -7.37
C LEU A 241 3.85 3.99 -8.88
N LYS A 242 2.82 4.70 -9.35
CA LYS A 242 2.63 5.03 -10.77
C LYS A 242 3.84 5.82 -11.29
N SER A 243 4.30 6.84 -10.56
CA SER A 243 5.46 7.65 -10.95
C SER A 243 6.75 6.81 -11.05
N ARG A 244 6.99 5.90 -10.11
CA ARG A 244 8.13 4.97 -10.19
C ARG A 244 8.05 4.05 -11.41
N PHE A 245 6.96 3.31 -11.57
CA PHE A 245 6.85 2.35 -12.67
C PHE A 245 6.82 3.03 -14.03
N ASN A 246 6.31 4.27 -14.12
CA ASN A 246 6.40 5.08 -15.33
C ASN A 246 7.84 5.30 -15.75
N LEU A 247 8.69 5.75 -14.83
CA LEU A 247 10.11 5.99 -15.08
C LEU A 247 10.91 4.72 -15.36
N ILE A 248 10.62 3.59 -14.68
CA ILE A 248 11.24 2.29 -14.99
C ILE A 248 10.97 1.89 -16.45
N TYR A 249 9.76 2.16 -16.93
CA TYR A 249 9.37 1.90 -18.32
C TYR A 249 10.02 2.85 -19.32
N GLU A 250 10.02 4.16 -19.06
CA GLU A 250 10.62 5.15 -19.96
C GLU A 250 12.12 4.89 -20.15
N LYS A 251 12.78 4.32 -19.13
CA LYS A 251 14.17 3.86 -19.22
C LYS A 251 14.35 2.61 -20.09
N ARG A 252 13.30 1.91 -20.50
CA ARG A 252 13.38 0.64 -21.24
C ARG A 252 12.77 0.69 -22.63
N GLU A 253 11.81 1.59 -22.85
CA GLU A 253 11.13 1.72 -24.13
C GLU A 253 11.67 2.89 -24.94
N SER A 254 12.05 2.66 -26.19
CA SER A 254 12.33 3.71 -27.18
C SER A 254 11.08 4.22 -27.90
N SER A 255 9.93 3.57 -27.70
CA SER A 255 8.66 3.83 -28.35
C SER A 255 7.79 4.77 -27.50
N LYS A 256 7.11 5.70 -28.18
CA LYS A 256 6.25 6.76 -27.61
C LYS A 256 4.78 6.37 -27.57
N GLU A 257 4.43 5.09 -27.62
CA GLU A 257 3.02 4.71 -27.51
C GLU A 257 2.53 4.90 -26.07
N ASN A 258 1.67 5.92 -25.90
CA ASN A 258 1.02 6.28 -24.64
C ASN A 258 -0.01 5.21 -24.20
N LEU A 259 0.43 3.97 -23.99
CA LEU A 259 -0.36 2.97 -23.29
C LEU A 259 -0.30 3.28 -21.79
N SER A 260 -1.47 3.51 -21.19
CA SER A 260 -1.58 3.65 -19.74
C SER A 260 -1.09 2.37 -19.06
N LYS A 261 0.10 2.43 -18.44
CA LYS A 261 0.81 1.31 -17.78
C LYS A 261 0.00 0.68 -16.65
N PHE A 262 -0.87 1.49 -16.06
CA PHE A 262 -1.96 1.06 -15.19
C PHE A 262 -3.29 1.35 -15.87
N GLN A 263 -4.16 0.36 -15.94
CA GLN A 263 -5.55 0.57 -16.34
C GLN A 263 -6.41 0.63 -15.09
N ASP A 264 -7.12 1.74 -14.91
CA ASP A 264 -8.10 1.86 -13.83
C ASP A 264 -9.34 1.03 -14.20
N PHE A 265 -9.56 -0.06 -13.47
CA PHE A 265 -10.73 -0.92 -13.57
C PHE A 265 -11.76 -0.50 -12.52
N ILE A 266 -12.99 -0.22 -12.95
CA ILE A 266 -14.10 0.17 -12.07
C ILE A 266 -15.17 -0.92 -12.08
N PHE A 267 -15.47 -1.46 -10.91
CA PHE A 267 -16.58 -2.38 -10.69
C PHE A 267 -17.75 -1.63 -10.03
N GLU A 268 -18.82 -1.42 -10.79
CA GLU A 268 -19.96 -0.57 -10.42
C GLU A 268 -21.00 -1.32 -9.55
N ASP A 269 -20.98 -2.65 -9.59
CA ASP A 269 -21.92 -3.52 -8.89
C ASP A 269 -21.36 -4.07 -7.57
N SER A 270 -20.23 -3.53 -7.08
CA SER A 270 -19.80 -3.85 -5.71
C SER A 270 -20.83 -3.32 -4.71
N LYS A 271 -20.99 -4.00 -3.59
CA LYS A 271 -21.96 -3.61 -2.55
C LYS A 271 -21.25 -2.83 -1.45
N ALA A 272 -21.97 -1.97 -0.73
CA ALA A 272 -21.43 -1.15 0.37
C ALA A 272 -21.10 -1.94 1.66
N ILE A 273 -20.34 -3.04 1.53
CA ILE A 273 -19.96 -3.97 2.60
C ILE A 273 -19.13 -3.23 3.65
N ARG A 274 -18.08 -2.54 3.20
CA ARG A 274 -17.15 -1.83 4.06
C ARG A 274 -17.84 -0.79 4.92
N GLU A 275 -18.68 0.03 4.32
CA GLU A 275 -19.42 1.09 5.01
C GLU A 275 -20.39 0.49 6.03
N SER A 276 -21.09 -0.57 5.63
CA SER A 276 -22.04 -1.29 6.48
C SER A 276 -21.40 -1.90 7.72
N ILE A 277 -20.19 -2.45 7.59
CA ILE A 277 -19.43 -3.01 8.72
C ILE A 277 -18.84 -1.89 9.58
N ASN A 278 -18.19 -0.90 8.96
CA ASN A 278 -17.51 0.16 9.70
C ASN A 278 -18.47 1.07 10.48
N CYS A 279 -19.72 1.23 10.02
CA CYS A 279 -20.76 1.96 10.75
C CYS A 279 -21.50 1.10 11.80
N GLY A 280 -21.17 -0.19 11.92
CA GLY A 280 -21.76 -1.12 12.88
C GLY A 280 -23.16 -1.63 12.50
N LYS A 281 -23.64 -1.38 11.27
CA LYS A 281 -24.92 -1.93 10.79
C LYS A 281 -24.86 -3.45 10.69
N HIS A 282 -23.70 -3.98 10.30
CA HIS A 282 -23.39 -5.41 10.30
C HIS A 282 -22.09 -5.66 11.06
N LYS A 283 -21.95 -6.83 11.66
CA LYS A 283 -20.73 -7.21 12.35
C LYS A 283 -19.75 -7.86 11.37
N PHE A 284 -18.46 -7.78 11.68
CA PHE A 284 -17.43 -8.42 10.86
C PHE A 284 -17.66 -9.94 10.78
N GLU A 285 -18.14 -10.57 11.85
CA GLU A 285 -18.37 -12.02 11.88
C GLU A 285 -19.50 -12.47 10.94
N ASP A 286 -20.38 -11.55 10.51
CA ASP A 286 -21.49 -11.84 9.60
C ASP A 286 -21.01 -12.23 8.19
N ILE A 287 -19.71 -12.13 7.90
CA ILE A 287 -19.12 -12.57 6.63
C ILE A 287 -18.80 -14.07 6.59
N GLU A 288 -18.70 -14.77 7.73
CA GLU A 288 -18.29 -16.19 7.74
C GLU A 288 -19.13 -17.08 6.79
N PRO A 289 -20.48 -16.98 6.75
CA PRO A 289 -21.28 -17.78 5.82
C PRO A 289 -21.01 -17.45 4.33
N ILE A 290 -20.69 -16.18 4.04
CA ILE A 290 -20.35 -15.72 2.68
C ILE A 290 -18.98 -16.27 2.29
N LEU A 291 -18.03 -16.28 3.22
CA LEU A 291 -16.71 -16.86 3.02
C LEU A 291 -16.79 -18.37 2.73
N ASP A 292 -17.65 -19.11 3.41
CA ASP A 292 -17.84 -20.55 3.13
C ASP A 292 -18.43 -20.78 1.73
N LYS A 293 -19.32 -19.91 1.22
CA LYS A 293 -19.77 -19.92 -0.18
C LYS A 293 -18.62 -19.59 -1.14
N SER A 294 -17.82 -18.58 -0.79
CA SER A 294 -16.70 -18.11 -1.61
C SER A 294 -15.64 -19.19 -1.84
N GLU A 295 -15.40 -20.08 -0.87
CA GLU A 295 -14.46 -21.20 -1.02
C GLU A 295 -14.85 -22.14 -2.14
N LYS A 296 -16.13 -22.53 -2.14
CA LYS A 296 -16.66 -23.53 -3.07
C LYS A 296 -16.53 -23.02 -4.50
N PHE A 297 -16.82 -21.74 -4.70
CA PHE A 297 -16.75 -21.10 -6.01
C PHE A 297 -15.30 -20.75 -6.42
N SER A 298 -14.45 -20.35 -5.47
CA SER A 298 -13.03 -20.08 -5.73
C SER A 298 -12.30 -21.29 -6.31
N ASN A 299 -12.56 -22.48 -5.75
CA ASN A 299 -11.91 -23.72 -6.20
C ASN A 299 -12.29 -24.07 -7.64
N TRP A 300 -13.50 -23.69 -8.07
CA TRP A 300 -13.94 -23.86 -9.46
C TRP A 300 -13.25 -22.88 -10.44
N LEU A 301 -12.78 -21.73 -9.96
CA LEU A 301 -12.16 -20.67 -10.77
C LEU A 301 -10.63 -20.76 -10.93
N GLN A 302 -9.95 -21.77 -10.36
CA GLN A 302 -8.48 -21.81 -10.22
C GLN A 302 -7.65 -21.73 -11.52
N CYS A 303 -8.28 -21.77 -12.71
CA CYS A 303 -7.58 -21.73 -14.00
C CYS A 303 -8.09 -20.63 -14.96
N LYS A 304 -8.85 -19.63 -14.48
CA LYS A 304 -9.34 -18.53 -15.31
C LYS A 304 -8.74 -17.20 -14.89
N ASP A 305 -8.18 -16.45 -15.84
CA ASP A 305 -7.83 -15.06 -15.61
C ASP A 305 -9.09 -14.27 -15.23
N PRO A 306 -9.05 -13.45 -14.17
CA PRO A 306 -10.21 -12.66 -13.77
C PRO A 306 -10.50 -11.58 -14.81
N ASP A 307 -11.61 -11.72 -15.53
CA ASP A 307 -12.22 -10.64 -16.30
C ASP A 307 -13.40 -10.00 -15.52
N LYS A 308 -13.91 -8.89 -16.07
CA LYS A 308 -14.99 -8.11 -15.46
C LYS A 308 -16.25 -8.95 -15.21
N ASP A 309 -16.60 -9.77 -16.20
CA ASP A 309 -17.86 -10.52 -16.20
C ASP A 309 -17.75 -11.68 -15.21
N LEU A 310 -16.60 -12.35 -15.17
CA LEU A 310 -16.30 -13.41 -14.21
C LEU A 310 -16.30 -12.89 -12.77
N LEU A 311 -15.74 -11.70 -12.52
CA LEU A 311 -15.79 -11.06 -11.20
C LEU A 311 -17.22 -10.69 -10.79
N LYS A 312 -18.02 -10.19 -11.74
CA LYS A 312 -19.42 -9.83 -11.51
C LYS A 312 -20.26 -11.07 -11.20
N GLU A 313 -20.12 -12.14 -11.98
CA GLU A 313 -20.80 -13.40 -11.76
C GLU A 313 -20.40 -14.04 -10.44
N TYR A 314 -19.10 -14.11 -10.16
CA TYR A 314 -18.57 -14.57 -8.87
C TYR A 314 -19.20 -13.82 -7.70
N PHE A 315 -19.15 -12.48 -7.76
CA PHE A 315 -19.61 -11.65 -6.65
C PHE A 315 -21.13 -11.79 -6.46
N ARG A 316 -21.90 -11.84 -7.54
CA ARG A 316 -23.35 -12.09 -7.48
C ARG A 316 -23.66 -13.44 -6.84
N GLU A 317 -22.96 -14.49 -7.25
CA GLU A 317 -23.20 -15.85 -6.73
C GLU A 317 -22.84 -15.97 -5.25
N VAL A 318 -21.65 -15.48 -4.86
CA VAL A 318 -21.17 -15.57 -3.48
C VAL A 318 -22.02 -14.74 -2.51
N THR A 319 -22.60 -13.64 -2.99
CA THR A 319 -23.43 -12.75 -2.17
C THR A 319 -24.93 -13.03 -2.27
N ALA A 320 -25.37 -13.91 -3.18
CA ALA A 320 -26.78 -14.27 -3.34
C ALA A 320 -27.42 -14.71 -2.01
N ASP A 321 -28.65 -14.23 -1.78
CA ASP A 321 -29.46 -14.47 -0.58
C ASP A 321 -28.83 -14.01 0.75
N SER A 322 -27.73 -13.26 0.70
CA SER A 322 -27.08 -12.71 1.89
C SER A 322 -27.54 -11.29 2.20
N TRP A 323 -27.12 -10.76 3.35
CA TRP A 323 -27.33 -9.35 3.68
C TRP A 323 -26.60 -8.41 2.71
N ILE A 324 -25.53 -8.86 2.06
CA ILE A 324 -24.75 -8.08 1.11
C ILE A 324 -25.57 -7.77 -0.14
N ASP A 325 -26.39 -8.71 -0.61
CA ASP A 325 -27.21 -8.53 -1.81
C ASP A 325 -28.21 -7.36 -1.65
N LYS A 326 -28.64 -7.11 -0.41
CA LYS A 326 -29.58 -6.04 -0.03
C LYS A 326 -28.92 -4.67 0.16
N LEU A 327 -27.60 -4.57 0.09
CA LEU A 327 -26.89 -3.30 0.24
C LEU A 327 -26.98 -2.46 -1.03
N PRO A 328 -26.86 -1.12 -0.90
CA PRO A 328 -26.71 -0.26 -2.07
C PRO A 328 -25.43 -0.63 -2.85
N SER A 329 -25.52 -0.49 -4.16
CA SER A 329 -24.36 -0.60 -5.04
C SER A 329 -23.39 0.55 -4.79
N LYS A 330 -22.10 0.29 -5.01
CA LYS A 330 -21.01 1.24 -4.94
C LYS A 330 -20.00 0.92 -6.05
N PHE A 331 -19.17 1.91 -6.33
CA PHE A 331 -18.03 1.75 -7.21
C PHE A 331 -16.80 1.34 -6.42
N THR A 332 -16.14 0.29 -6.89
CA THR A 332 -14.83 -0.10 -6.39
C THR A 332 -13.81 0.01 -7.52
N ARG A 333 -12.63 0.54 -7.22
CA ARG A 333 -11.60 0.82 -8.23
C ARG A 333 -10.33 0.00 -7.95
N TRP A 334 -9.86 -0.68 -8.97
CA TRP A 334 -8.54 -1.30 -9.02
C TRP A 334 -7.70 -0.55 -10.04
N ALA A 335 -6.39 -0.47 -9.81
CA ALA A 335 -5.42 -0.16 -10.85
C ALA A 335 -4.70 -1.45 -11.21
N ILE A 336 -4.95 -1.93 -12.43
CA ILE A 336 -4.39 -3.17 -12.95
C ILE A 336 -3.12 -2.82 -13.72
N PHE A 337 -2.00 -3.40 -13.29
CA PHE A 337 -0.73 -3.32 -13.99
C PHE A 337 -0.76 -4.26 -15.20
N THR A 338 -0.65 -3.70 -16.40
CA THR A 338 -0.77 -4.48 -17.63
C THR A 338 0.55 -5.11 -18.08
N GLY A 339 1.71 -4.64 -17.59
CA GLY A 339 3.03 -5.24 -17.85
C GLY A 339 3.49 -5.28 -19.32
N LEU A 340 2.63 -4.87 -20.26
CA LEU A 340 2.85 -4.84 -21.71
C LEU A 340 3.95 -3.84 -22.07
N GLY A 341 5.13 -4.34 -22.47
CA GLY A 341 6.28 -3.53 -22.88
C GLY A 341 7.54 -3.65 -22.00
N LEU A 342 7.52 -4.45 -20.92
CA LEU A 342 8.74 -4.88 -20.21
C LEU A 342 9.50 -6.00 -20.95
N GLY A 343 9.09 -6.29 -22.20
CA GLY A 343 9.72 -7.28 -23.06
C GLY A 343 11.22 -7.04 -23.11
N ILE A 344 11.99 -8.04 -22.70
CA ILE A 344 13.45 -7.98 -22.77
C ILE A 344 13.83 -8.46 -24.17
N ASP A 345 14.62 -7.67 -24.88
CA ASP A 345 15.54 -8.17 -25.90
C ASP A 345 16.57 -9.09 -25.19
N ILE A 346 16.17 -10.34 -24.87
CA ILE A 346 17.08 -11.38 -24.37
C ILE A 346 17.80 -11.99 -25.56
N LEU A 347 18.43 -11.17 -26.40
CA LEU A 347 19.33 -11.63 -27.45
C LEU A 347 20.50 -10.64 -27.56
N GLY A 348 21.27 -10.56 -26.48
CA GLY A 348 22.59 -9.91 -26.44
C GLY A 348 23.31 -10.33 -25.16
N GLY A 349 24.34 -11.17 -25.28
CA GLY A 349 24.95 -11.90 -24.18
C GLY A 349 25.48 -11.02 -23.03
N GLY A 350 25.01 -11.30 -21.81
CA GLY A 350 25.48 -10.71 -20.56
C GLY A 350 24.35 -10.05 -19.78
N GLY A 351 23.81 -10.71 -18.76
CA GLY A 351 22.62 -10.27 -18.03
C GLY A 351 22.69 -8.82 -17.51
N ILE A 352 21.54 -8.12 -17.51
CA ILE A 352 21.25 -6.75 -16.99
C ILE A 352 22.18 -5.61 -17.48
N GLY A 353 23.37 -5.89 -18.00
CA GLY A 353 24.40 -4.90 -18.30
C GLY A 353 24.56 -4.71 -19.79
N THR A 354 23.87 -3.71 -20.36
CA THR A 354 24.36 -2.69 -21.32
C THR A 354 23.19 -2.13 -22.16
N LEU A 355 22.34 -1.32 -21.52
CA LEU A 355 21.68 -0.22 -22.22
C LEU A 355 22.55 1.01 -21.97
N SER A 356 23.35 1.36 -22.98
CA SER A 356 24.27 2.49 -22.97
C SER A 356 23.60 3.76 -22.45
N GLY A 357 23.97 4.20 -21.24
CA GLY A 357 23.57 5.49 -20.66
C GLY A 357 22.49 5.47 -19.58
N ILE A 358 21.99 4.31 -19.13
CA ILE A 358 20.87 4.24 -18.19
C ILE A 358 21.34 3.73 -16.81
N SER A 359 21.37 4.60 -15.80
CA SER A 359 21.53 4.16 -14.41
C SER A 359 20.23 3.52 -13.92
N ILE A 360 20.27 2.20 -13.65
CA ILE A 360 19.19 1.46 -12.99
C ILE A 360 19.57 1.35 -11.51
N SER A 361 18.70 1.79 -10.59
CA SER A 361 18.98 1.66 -9.16
C SER A 361 18.91 0.19 -8.72
N ALA A 362 19.49 -0.13 -7.56
CA ALA A 362 19.36 -1.47 -6.99
C ALA A 362 17.88 -1.84 -6.71
N LEU A 363 17.06 -0.85 -6.34
CA LEU A 363 15.62 -1.05 -6.14
C LEU A 363 14.89 -1.35 -7.44
N ASP A 364 15.20 -0.61 -8.50
CA ASP A 364 14.59 -0.85 -9.81
C ASP A 364 14.94 -2.26 -10.32
N SER A 365 16.19 -2.66 -10.19
CA SER A 365 16.66 -4.00 -10.58
C SER A 365 15.90 -5.11 -9.84
N PHE A 366 15.70 -4.94 -8.54
CA PHE A 366 14.94 -5.87 -7.71
C PHE A 366 13.46 -5.94 -8.11
N LEU A 367 12.80 -4.80 -8.31
CA LEU A 367 11.38 -4.75 -8.71
C LEU A 367 11.17 -5.34 -10.11
N ILE A 368 12.10 -5.09 -11.03
CA ILE A 368 12.08 -5.68 -12.37
C ILE A 368 12.21 -7.20 -12.29
N ASP A 369 13.17 -7.73 -11.53
CA ASP A 369 13.32 -9.18 -11.33
C ASP A 369 12.03 -9.81 -10.80
N LYS A 370 11.36 -9.14 -9.85
CA LYS A 370 10.05 -9.58 -9.34
C LYS A 370 8.98 -9.62 -10.42
N ILE A 371 8.86 -8.57 -11.25
CA ILE A 371 7.87 -8.54 -12.33
C ILE A 371 8.16 -9.63 -13.37
N LEU A 372 9.43 -9.84 -13.73
CA LEU A 372 9.84 -10.90 -14.66
C LEU A 372 9.53 -12.31 -14.14
N LYS A 373 9.56 -12.49 -12.82
CA LYS A 373 9.14 -13.72 -12.15
C LYS A 373 7.61 -13.85 -12.01
N GLY A 374 6.84 -12.93 -12.59
CA GLY A 374 5.39 -13.00 -12.67
C GLY A 374 4.64 -12.14 -11.66
N TRP A 375 5.32 -11.35 -10.83
CA TRP A 375 4.62 -10.44 -9.92
C TRP A 375 3.94 -9.29 -10.68
N LYS A 376 2.66 -9.06 -10.37
CA LYS A 376 1.87 -7.94 -10.90
C LYS A 376 1.59 -6.94 -9.77
N PRO A 377 2.14 -5.71 -9.78
CA PRO A 377 1.90 -4.69 -8.77
C PRO A 377 0.51 -4.03 -8.91
N ASN A 378 -0.52 -4.85 -9.15
CA ASN A 378 -1.91 -4.42 -9.09
C ASN A 378 -2.20 -3.84 -7.72
N HIS A 379 -3.05 -2.82 -7.68
CA HIS A 379 -3.46 -2.25 -6.42
C HIS A 379 -4.94 -1.91 -6.39
N PHE A 380 -5.59 -2.35 -5.32
CA PHE A 380 -6.93 -1.96 -4.95
C PHE A 380 -6.88 -0.55 -4.40
N ILE A 381 -7.60 0.40 -5.01
CA ILE A 381 -7.58 1.78 -4.55
C ILE A 381 -8.73 2.01 -3.58
N GLU A 382 -8.36 2.19 -2.32
CA GLU A 382 -9.27 2.51 -1.25
C GLU A 382 -9.78 3.96 -1.43
N LYS A 383 -11.08 4.11 -1.73
CA LYS A 383 -11.77 5.41 -1.68
C LYS A 383 -12.82 5.39 -0.58
N GLU A 384 -12.87 6.45 0.20
CA GLU A 384 -14.11 6.80 0.91
C GLU A 384 -15.15 7.24 -0.13
N LEU A 385 -16.39 6.78 0.01
CA LEU A 385 -17.50 7.36 -0.74
C LEU A 385 -17.49 8.88 -0.50
N ARG A 386 -17.44 9.66 -1.58
CA ARG A 386 -17.97 11.03 -1.49
C ARG A 386 -19.41 10.86 -1.00
N LYS A 387 -19.80 11.59 0.04
CA LYS A 387 -21.20 11.67 0.47
C LYS A 387 -22.04 11.81 -0.80
N PHE A 388 -22.98 10.89 -1.00
CA PHE A 388 -24.05 11.14 -1.96
C PHE A 388 -24.58 12.52 -1.61
N VAL A 389 -24.55 13.44 -2.58
CA VAL A 389 -25.22 14.73 -2.43
C VAL A 389 -26.68 14.37 -2.13
N SER A 390 -27.09 14.64 -0.89
CA SER A 390 -28.48 14.65 -0.48
C SER A 390 -29.19 15.83 -1.11
#